data_AF-A0A7W9C8K5-F1
#
_entry.id   AF-A0A7W9C8K5-F1
#
_cell.length_a   1.000
_cell.length_b   1.000
_cell.length_c   1.000
_cell.angle_alpha   90.00
_cell.angle_beta   90.00
_cell.angle_gamma   90.00
#
_symmetry.space_group_name_H-M   'P 1'
#
loop_
_entity.id
_entity.type
_entity.pdbx_description
1 polymer ?
#
loop_
_entity_poly.entity_id
_entity_poly.type
_entity_poly.pdbx_seq_one_letter_code
_entity_poly.pdbx_strand_id
1 'polypeptide(L)'
;MADHVLTLTLTEEALERLKAAARAAGMEPEAYAVAVLDRALASGRDAASGDFEVRETDAAFIVDSPEPWPPTTPYDTTEAKRRLAEYDRTGKFVDFEDWAADFEAEIEAMLKAKA
;
A
#
# COMPACT_ATOMS: atom_id res chain seq x y z
N MET A 1 -27.78 18.69 -15.76
CA MET A 1 -27.18 17.36 -15.54
C MET A 1 -26.38 17.09 -16.80
N ALA A 2 -25.05 17.15 -16.74
CA ALA A 2 -24.23 16.91 -17.93
C ALA A 2 -24.09 15.39 -18.12
N ASP A 3 -24.67 14.87 -19.20
CA ASP A 3 -24.40 13.49 -19.65
C ASP A 3 -22.99 13.47 -20.22
N HIS A 4 -22.02 13.14 -19.37
CA HIS A 4 -20.64 12.92 -19.80
C HIS A 4 -20.52 11.49 -20.34
N VAL A 5 -20.30 11.36 -21.64
CA VAL A 5 -20.05 10.07 -22.31
C VAL A 5 -18.59 9.67 -22.09
N LEU A 6 -18.37 8.49 -21.50
CA LEU A 6 -17.03 7.90 -21.34
C LEU A 6 -16.78 6.88 -22.46
N THR A 7 -15.72 7.09 -23.24
CA THR A 7 -15.28 6.12 -24.26
C THR A 7 -14.15 5.26 -23.71
N LEU A 8 -14.37 3.94 -23.63
CA LEU A 8 -13.37 2.96 -23.20
C LEU A 8 -12.80 2.21 -24.41
N THR A 9 -11.49 2.29 -24.61
CA THR A 9 -10.80 1.48 -25.62
C THR A 9 -10.50 0.10 -25.06
N LEU A 10 -11.21 -0.92 -25.54
CA LEU A 10 -11.00 -2.31 -25.16
C LEU A 10 -10.28 -3.06 -26.27
N THR A 11 -9.47 -4.05 -25.88
CA THR A 11 -9.01 -5.07 -26.83
C THR A 11 -10.18 -5.96 -27.23
N GLU A 12 -10.11 -6.59 -28.40
CA GLU A 12 -11.15 -7.50 -28.90
C GLU A 12 -11.46 -8.60 -27.88
N GLU A 13 -10.43 -9.19 -27.27
CA GLU A 13 -10.59 -10.22 -26.25
C GLU A 13 -11.32 -9.71 -25.00
N ALA A 14 -11.00 -8.49 -24.55
CA ALA A 14 -11.67 -7.89 -23.39
C ALA A 14 -13.13 -7.56 -23.70
N LEU A 15 -13.42 -7.09 -24.92
CA LEU A 15 -14.78 -6.81 -25.38
C LEU A 15 -15.63 -8.08 -25.40
N GLU A 16 -15.11 -9.19 -25.93
CA GLU A 16 -15.83 -10.46 -25.99
C GLU A 16 -16.09 -11.05 -24.59
N ARG A 17 -15.12 -10.94 -23.68
CA ARG A 17 -15.33 -11.33 -22.27
C ARG A 17 -16.41 -10.49 -21.60
N LEU A 18 -16.45 -9.19 -21.87
CA LEU A 18 -17.46 -8.28 -21.32
C LEU A 18 -18.86 -8.62 -21.83
N LYS A 19 -19.01 -8.85 -23.14
CA LYS A 19 -20.30 -9.28 -23.74
C LYS A 19 -20.78 -10.61 -23.16
N ALA A 20 -19.86 -11.57 -22.99
CA ALA A 20 -20.20 -12.86 -22.39
C ALA A 20 -20.67 -12.72 -20.93
N ALA A 21 -19.99 -11.89 -20.14
CA ALA A 21 -20.36 -11.61 -18.76
C ALA A 21 -21.71 -10.87 -18.66
N ALA A 22 -21.94 -9.88 -19.52
CA ALA A 22 -23.21 -9.16 -19.59
C ALA A 22 -24.36 -10.09 -19.95
N ARG A 23 -24.17 -10.97 -20.95
CA ARG A 23 -25.16 -11.99 -21.32
C ARG A 23 -25.45 -12.97 -20.18
N ALA A 24 -24.42 -13.41 -19.45
CA ALA A 24 -24.59 -14.28 -18.29
C ALA A 24 -25.38 -13.59 -17.16
N ALA A 25 -25.24 -12.27 -17.02
CA ALA A 25 -26.00 -11.45 -16.09
C ALA A 25 -27.40 -11.04 -16.62
N GLY A 26 -27.74 -11.37 -17.87
CA GLY A 26 -28.99 -10.96 -18.51
C GLY A 26 -29.09 -9.45 -18.76
N MET A 27 -27.95 -8.77 -18.91
CA MET A 27 -27.83 -7.33 -19.06
C MET A 27 -27.25 -6.97 -20.43
N GLU A 28 -27.55 -5.76 -20.90
CA GLU A 28 -26.84 -5.15 -22.02
C GLU A 28 -25.37 -4.88 -21.64
N PRO A 29 -24.41 -5.00 -22.57
CA PRO A 29 -22.98 -4.81 -22.32
C PRO A 29 -22.65 -3.49 -21.61
N GLU A 30 -23.26 -2.38 -22.04
CA GLU A 30 -23.04 -1.05 -21.49
C GLU A 30 -23.59 -0.94 -20.07
N ALA A 31 -24.80 -1.48 -19.82
CA ALA A 31 -25.41 -1.49 -18.50
C ALA A 31 -24.58 -2.33 -17.51
N TYR A 32 -24.06 -3.47 -17.97
CA TYR A 32 -23.15 -4.30 -17.21
C TYR A 32 -21.83 -3.56 -16.90
N ALA A 33 -21.25 -2.87 -17.88
CA ALA A 33 -20.03 -2.09 -17.69
C ALA A 33 -20.21 -0.99 -16.63
N VAL A 34 -21.32 -0.24 -16.69
CA VAL A 34 -21.64 0.79 -15.68
C VAL A 34 -21.79 0.17 -14.30
N ALA A 35 -22.56 -0.92 -14.16
CA ALA A 35 -22.75 -1.58 -12.87
C ALA A 35 -21.44 -2.09 -12.24
N VAL A 36 -20.52 -2.58 -13.07
CA VAL A 36 -19.19 -3.00 -12.62
C VAL A 36 -18.35 -1.80 -12.18
N LEU A 37 -18.36 -0.70 -12.93
CA LEU A 37 -17.64 0.53 -12.57
C LEU A 37 -18.21 1.15 -11.30
N ASP A 38 -19.53 1.23 -11.16
CA ASP A 38 -20.19 1.72 -9.96
C ASP A 38 -19.84 0.86 -8.74
N ARG A 39 -19.84 -0.46 -8.90
CA ARG A 39 -19.39 -1.38 -7.84
C ARG A 39 -17.92 -1.15 -7.49
N ALA A 40 -17.04 -0.99 -8.48
CA ALA A 40 -15.62 -0.76 -8.26
C ALA A 40 -15.38 0.58 -7.52
N LEU A 41 -16.09 1.64 -7.90
CA LEU A 41 -16.03 2.95 -7.26
C LEU A 41 -16.63 2.94 -5.85
N ALA A 42 -17.73 2.21 -5.64
CA ALA A 42 -18.32 2.02 -4.31
C ALA A 42 -17.39 1.18 -3.43
N SER A 43 -16.80 0.11 -3.96
CA SER A 43 -15.82 -0.70 -3.24
C SER A 43 -14.52 0.04 -3.00
N GLY A 44 -14.14 1.02 -3.83
CA GLY A 44 -12.94 1.84 -3.65
C GLY A 44 -13.07 2.91 -2.57
N ARG A 45 -14.29 3.20 -2.07
CA ARG A 45 -14.48 4.00 -0.86
C ARG A 45 -14.24 3.21 0.42
N ASP A 46 -14.49 1.90 0.39
CA ASP A 46 -14.24 1.00 1.52
C ASP A 46 -12.93 0.20 1.37
N ALA A 47 -12.37 0.13 0.16
CA ALA A 47 -11.05 -0.41 -0.13
C ALA A 47 -10.06 0.76 -0.20
N ALA A 48 -9.43 1.00 0.94
CA ALA A 48 -8.34 1.93 1.18
C ALA A 48 -7.45 2.17 -0.06
N SER A 49 -7.66 3.27 -0.75
CA SER A 49 -6.63 4.01 -1.51
C SER A 49 -7.20 5.36 -1.95
N GLY A 50 -7.51 6.21 -0.97
CA GLY A 50 -8.03 7.55 -1.24
C GLY A 50 -7.70 8.55 -0.13
N ASP A 51 -7.81 8.11 1.12
CA ASP A 51 -7.17 8.76 2.26
C ASP A 51 -5.97 7.91 2.67
N PHE A 52 -4.77 8.43 2.47
CA PHE A 52 -3.54 7.81 2.97
C PHE A 52 -3.40 8.09 4.48
N GLU A 53 -4.42 7.78 5.27
CA GLU A 53 -4.27 7.69 6.72
C GLU A 53 -3.65 6.32 7.02
N VAL A 54 -2.33 6.31 7.21
CA VAL A 54 -1.60 5.15 7.74
C VAL A 54 -2.17 4.84 9.13
N ARG A 55 -2.99 3.79 9.24
CA ARG A 55 -3.45 3.27 10.54
C ARG A 55 -2.35 2.38 11.12
N GLU A 56 -2.14 2.45 12.44
CA GLU A 56 -1.09 1.67 13.14
C GLU A 56 -1.16 0.15 12.88
N THR A 57 -2.33 -0.36 12.50
CA THR A 57 -2.56 -1.78 12.23
C THR A 57 -2.43 -2.17 10.76
N ASP A 58 -2.33 -1.22 9.84
CA ASP A 58 -2.25 -1.51 8.41
C ASP A 58 -0.79 -1.55 7.94
N ALA A 59 -0.46 -2.61 7.20
CA ALA A 59 0.84 -2.74 6.56
C ALA A 59 0.99 -1.65 5.50
N ALA A 60 1.82 -0.65 5.78
CA ALA A 60 2.08 0.48 4.88
C ALA A 60 2.78 0.09 3.55
N PHE A 61 3.23 -1.16 3.40
CA PHE A 61 3.96 -1.64 2.23
C PHE A 61 3.44 -3.01 1.79
N ILE A 62 3.03 -3.11 0.52
CA ILE A 62 2.80 -4.40 -0.14
C ILE A 62 4.19 -4.98 -0.43
N VAL A 63 4.61 -5.94 0.39
CA VAL A 63 5.88 -6.64 0.23
C VAL A 63 5.60 -7.91 -0.59
N ASP A 64 6.23 -8.06 -1.76
CA ASP A 64 6.22 -9.28 -2.60
C ASP A 64 6.99 -10.47 -1.95
N SER A 65 7.18 -10.43 -0.63
CA SER A 65 7.87 -11.48 0.12
C SER A 65 6.87 -12.56 0.52
N PRO A 66 7.23 -13.85 0.38
CA PRO A 66 6.41 -14.97 0.86
C PRO A 66 6.36 -15.06 2.39
N GLU A 67 7.11 -14.23 3.10
CA GLU A 67 7.09 -14.18 4.56
C GLU A 67 5.88 -13.37 5.04
N PRO A 68 5.06 -13.90 5.97
CA PRO A 68 3.90 -13.19 6.48
C PRO A 68 4.35 -11.90 7.16
N TRP A 69 3.81 -10.78 6.66
CA TRP A 69 3.90 -9.49 7.34
C TRP A 69 2.66 -9.29 8.23
N PRO A 70 2.82 -8.81 9.47
CA PRO A 70 4.10 -8.52 10.13
C PRO A 70 4.85 -9.80 10.53
N PRO A 71 6.19 -9.73 10.72
CA PRO A 71 6.97 -10.85 11.23
C PRO A 71 6.32 -11.46 12.48
N THR A 72 6.39 -12.78 12.60
CA THR A 72 5.83 -13.54 13.73
C THR A 72 6.52 -13.22 15.06
N THR A 73 7.69 -12.57 15.01
CA THR A 73 8.38 -11.99 16.16
C THR A 73 7.83 -10.59 16.41
N PRO A 74 7.25 -10.30 17.57
CA PRO A 74 6.84 -8.94 17.93
C PRO A 74 8.06 -8.01 17.86
N TYR A 75 7.92 -6.88 17.15
CA TYR A 75 8.94 -5.84 17.17
C TYR A 75 9.15 -5.34 18.60
N ASP A 76 10.38 -5.40 19.11
CA ASP A 76 10.74 -4.78 20.38
C ASP A 76 10.77 -3.25 20.20
N THR A 77 9.69 -2.60 20.64
CA THR A 77 9.53 -1.14 20.56
C THR A 77 10.02 -0.41 21.81
N THR A 78 10.60 -1.12 22.78
CA THR A 78 10.99 -0.55 24.09
C THR A 78 11.97 0.60 23.93
N GLU A 79 13.02 0.39 23.12
CA GLU A 79 14.06 1.39 22.90
C GLU A 79 13.56 2.57 22.05
N ALA A 80 12.72 2.29 21.04
CA ALA A 80 12.10 3.33 20.23
C ALA A 80 11.22 4.26 21.09
N LYS A 81 10.40 3.69 21.97
CA LYS A 81 9.58 4.44 22.93
C LYS A 81 10.43 5.24 23.92
N ARG A 82 11.55 4.68 24.39
CA ARG A 82 12.50 5.39 25.27
C ARG A 82 13.09 6.61 24.59
N ARG A 83 13.60 6.47 23.37
CA ARG A 83 14.18 7.59 22.59
C ARG A 83 13.13 8.66 22.25
N LEU A 84 11.92 8.25 21.90
CA LEU A 84 10.82 9.19 21.65
C LEU A 84 10.50 10.01 22.91
N ALA A 85 10.36 9.37 24.08
CA ALA A 85 10.12 10.08 25.33
C ALA A 85 11.29 10.99 25.77
N GLU A 86 12.53 10.67 25.39
CA GLU A 86 13.68 11.54 25.61
C GLU A 86 13.67 12.76 24.68
N TYR A 87 13.33 12.56 23.41
CA TYR A 87 13.11 13.64 22.45
C TYR A 87 12.01 14.58 22.93
N ASP A 88 10.83 14.05 23.29
CA ASP A 88 9.70 14.86 23.78
C ASP A 88 10.08 15.70 25.01
N ARG A 89 10.97 15.19 25.87
CA ARG A 89 11.43 15.88 27.07
C ARG A 89 12.51 16.92 26.80
N THR A 90 13.43 16.65 25.88
CA THR A 90 14.69 17.42 25.76
C THR A 90 14.86 18.14 24.43
N GLY A 91 14.06 17.80 23.41
CA GLY A 91 14.22 18.25 22.04
C GLY A 91 15.52 17.79 21.37
N LYS A 92 16.29 16.89 22.00
CA LYS A 92 17.55 16.41 21.44
C LYS A 92 17.28 15.41 20.34
N PHE A 93 17.83 15.68 19.17
CA PHE A 93 17.86 14.79 18.02
C PHE A 93 19.30 14.55 17.59
N VAL A 94 19.50 13.51 16.78
CA VAL A 94 20.74 13.31 16.02
C VAL A 94 20.45 13.69 14.58
N ASP A 95 21.37 14.36 13.92
CA ASP A 95 21.25 14.65 12.49
C ASP A 95 21.38 13.35 11.70
N PHE A 96 20.67 13.29 10.57
CA PHE A 96 20.64 12.08 9.74
C PHE A 96 22.06 11.67 9.29
N GLU A 97 22.87 12.64 8.88
CA GLU A 97 24.23 12.40 8.40
C GLU A 97 25.13 11.78 9.47
N ASP A 98 25.01 12.25 10.72
CA ASP A 98 25.77 11.72 11.85
C ASP A 98 25.32 10.28 12.17
N TRP A 99 24.00 10.03 12.16
CA TRP A 99 23.45 8.70 12.37
C TRP A 99 23.84 7.72 11.25
N ALA A 100 23.80 8.18 9.99
CA ALA A 100 24.12 7.37 8.82
C ALA A 100 25.59 6.97 8.80
N ALA A 101 26.50 7.86 9.20
CA ALA A 101 27.93 7.57 9.31
C ALA A 101 28.22 6.48 10.34
N ASP A 102 27.60 6.55 11.52
CA ASP A 102 27.74 5.52 12.55
C ASP A 102 27.18 4.17 12.09
N PHE A 103 26.03 4.19 11.42
CA PHE A 103 25.41 2.98 10.86
C PHE A 103 26.27 2.34 9.76
N GLU A 104 26.81 3.13 8.83
CA GLU A 104 27.70 2.65 7.78
C GLU A 104 28.96 1.99 8.37
N ALA A 105 29.53 2.60 9.41
CA ALA A 105 30.68 2.03 10.12
C ALA A 105 30.35 0.68 10.80
N GLU A 106 29.16 0.55 11.39
CA GLU A 106 28.69 -0.72 11.99
C GLU A 106 28.52 -1.82 10.92
N ILE A 107 27.91 -1.48 9.78
CA ILE A 107 27.76 -2.40 8.64
C ILE A 107 29.13 -2.82 8.08
N GLU A 108 30.06 -1.88 7.90
CA GLU A 108 31.42 -2.22 7.48
C GLU A 108 32.11 -3.18 8.44
N ALA A 109 31.99 -2.95 9.75
CA ALA A 109 32.58 -3.81 10.77
C ALA A 109 31.98 -5.22 10.73
N MET A 110 30.65 -5.33 10.59
CA MET A 110 29.96 -6.60 10.43
C MET A 110 30.39 -7.35 9.16
N LEU A 111 30.55 -6.64 8.04
CA LEU A 111 31.01 -7.23 6.77
C LEU A 111 32.46 -7.73 6.88
N LYS A 112 33.35 -6.94 7.50
CA LYS A 112 34.75 -7.34 7.74
C LYS A 112 34.86 -8.55 8.67
N ALA A 113 33.99 -8.67 9.68
CA ALA A 113 33.98 -9.81 10.61
C ALA A 113 33.48 -11.12 9.98
N LYS A 114 32.81 -11.04 8.82
CA LYS A 114 32.25 -12.19 8.10
C LYS A 114 33.15 -12.70 6.95
N ALA A 115 34.19 -11.95 6.60
CA ALA A 115 35.20 -12.31 5.60
C ALA A 115 36.33 -13.14 6.23
#